data_AF-A0A1X7VJG8-F1
#
_entry.id   AF-A0A1X7VJG8-F1
#
_cell.length_a   1.000
_cell.length_b   1.000
_cell.length_c   1.000
_cell.angle_alpha   90.00
_cell.angle_beta   90.00
_cell.angle_gamma   90.00
#
_symmetry.space_group_name_H-M   'P 1'
#
loop_
_entity.id
_entity.type
_entity.pdbx_description
1 polymer ?
#
loop_
_entity_poly.entity_id
_entity_poly.type
_entity_poly.pdbx_seq_one_letter_code
_entity_poly.pdbx_strand_id
1 'polypeptide(L)'
;MTESYLGVTAHFFANHQRYKATLAVRHFESPLTGDIILNLVKIVLNDWDILCSQVGKIVTDNGSNMMKAFKETINYSSDDDMTDTDSDTESDILVVDPLESEDEGTNYNNHHNDQPDVSDTTENVIEFDDNEEEHNDAFATEEYQCLPCFSHPLQLIVAKFDDVKPCKEAISIRKKLVSCFDKSVKATEMLNKLSDKMLIGDCPTRWSSTYLLLKQLLVVRPHVESVMSKLEWDGPQAHHWKAIESIVMLLEPFAEYTALCGGDIYIVLYQHSLN
;
A
#
# COMPACT_ATOMS: atom_id res chain seq x y z
N MET A 1 -11.29 -13.96 22.84
CA MET A 1 -11.42 -12.51 22.61
C MET A 1 -10.27 -12.11 21.73
N THR A 2 -10.53 -11.45 20.61
CA THR A 2 -9.48 -10.73 19.87
C THR A 2 -9.24 -9.42 20.60
N GLU A 3 -8.05 -9.28 21.18
CA GLU A 3 -7.59 -7.98 21.70
C GLU A 3 -7.34 -7.04 20.53
N SER A 4 -7.60 -5.76 20.74
CA SER A 4 -7.49 -4.75 19.71
C SER A 4 -6.53 -3.65 20.17
N TYR A 5 -5.71 -3.19 19.22
CA TYR A 5 -4.60 -2.27 19.49
C TYR A 5 -4.63 -1.10 18.50
N LEU A 6 -4.29 0.09 18.99
CA LEU A 6 -4.13 1.30 18.18
C LEU A 6 -2.65 1.66 18.19
N GLY A 7 -2.01 1.50 17.04
CA GLY A 7 -0.66 2.00 16.80
C GLY A 7 -0.72 3.40 16.21
N VAL A 8 0.03 4.34 16.80
CA VAL A 8 0.21 5.69 16.24
C VAL A 8 1.69 5.87 15.95
N THR A 9 2.02 6.16 14.70
CA THR A 9 3.40 6.40 14.25
C THR A 9 3.47 7.76 13.57
N ALA A 10 4.33 8.63 14.09
CA ALA A 10 4.64 9.91 13.46
C ALA A 10 5.67 9.69 12.34
N HIS A 11 5.46 10.36 11.22
CA HIS A 11 6.40 10.48 10.13
C HIS A 11 6.68 11.96 9.89
N PHE A 12 7.95 12.35 9.84
CA PHE A 12 8.34 13.74 9.69
C PHE A 12 9.69 13.84 8.98
N PHE A 13 10.01 15.02 8.45
CA PHE A 13 11.31 15.29 7.81
C PHE A 13 12.17 16.18 8.70
N ALA A 14 13.46 15.89 8.74
CA ALA A 14 14.47 16.76 9.32
C ALA A 14 15.77 16.60 8.53
N ASN A 15 16.51 17.68 8.28
CA ASN A 15 17.78 17.62 7.54
C ASN A 15 17.67 16.87 6.18
N HIS A 16 16.59 17.11 5.43
CA HIS A 16 16.27 16.43 4.16
C HIS A 16 16.18 14.89 4.26
N GLN A 17 15.94 14.36 5.45
CA GLN A 17 15.75 12.93 5.69
C GLN A 17 14.42 12.68 6.37
N ARG A 18 13.78 11.57 5.98
CA ARG A 18 12.53 11.11 6.58
C ARG A 18 12.82 10.33 7.86
N TYR A 19 12.14 10.70 8.93
CA TYR A 19 12.15 10.00 10.21
C TYR A 19 10.79 9.39 10.50
N LYS A 20 10.81 8.37 11.37
CA LYS A 20 9.60 7.81 11.95
C LYS A 20 9.78 7.55 13.44
N ALA A 21 8.71 7.74 14.21
CA ALA A 21 8.67 7.43 15.63
C ALA A 21 7.31 6.80 15.97
N THR A 22 7.32 5.58 16.50
CA THR A 22 6.10 4.99 17.08
C THR A 22 5.82 5.72 18.39
N LEU A 23 4.76 6.53 18.39
CA LEU A 23 4.37 7.35 19.54
C LEU A 23 3.66 6.51 20.60
N ALA A 24 2.82 5.57 20.18
CA ALA A 24 2.12 4.68 21.09
C ALA A 24 1.64 3.39 20.40
N VAL A 25 1.49 2.34 21.22
CA VAL A 25 0.68 1.16 20.93
C VAL A 25 -0.26 0.98 22.12
N ARG A 26 -1.52 1.37 21.97
CA ARG A 26 -2.51 1.35 23.05
C ARG A 26 -3.43 0.14 22.88
N HIS A 27 -3.53 -0.69 23.91
CA HIS A 27 -4.62 -1.67 24.02
C HIS A 27 -5.92 -0.96 24.37
N PHE A 28 -7.05 -1.45 23.86
CA PHE A 28 -8.37 -0.97 24.26
C PHE A 28 -9.40 -2.10 24.22
N GLU A 29 -10.44 -1.94 25.03
CA GLU A 29 -11.58 -2.86 25.05
C GLU A 29 -12.62 -2.46 23.99
N SER A 30 -13.23 -3.45 23.33
CA SER A 30 -14.28 -3.24 22.33
C SER A 30 -15.57 -2.70 22.99
N PRO A 31 -16.36 -1.84 22.31
CA PRO A 31 -16.22 -1.39 20.91
C PRO A 31 -15.47 -0.06 20.75
N LEU A 32 -14.61 0.01 19.73
CA LEU A 32 -14.10 1.29 19.22
C LEU A 32 -15.20 1.97 18.40
N THR A 33 -15.74 3.07 18.89
CA THR A 33 -16.44 4.02 18.03
C THR A 33 -15.42 4.98 17.40
N GLY A 34 -15.82 5.71 16.36
CA GLY A 34 -14.98 6.75 15.76
C GLY A 34 -14.54 7.80 16.79
N ASP A 35 -15.45 8.20 17.68
CA ASP A 35 -15.15 9.17 18.75
C ASP A 35 -14.06 8.68 19.71
N ILE A 36 -14.08 7.39 20.06
CA ILE A 36 -13.05 6.79 20.92
C ILE A 36 -11.69 6.80 20.22
N ILE A 37 -11.64 6.46 18.93
CA ILE A 37 -10.41 6.50 18.13
C ILE A 37 -9.85 7.93 18.09
N LEU A 38 -10.68 8.91 17.75
CA LEU A 38 -10.25 10.32 17.66
C LEU A 38 -9.70 10.82 19.00
N ASN A 39 -10.38 10.50 20.11
CA ASN A 39 -9.93 10.89 21.44
C ASN A 39 -8.61 10.20 21.82
N LEU A 40 -8.43 8.92 21.48
CA LEU A 40 -7.17 8.22 21.74
C LEU A 40 -6.01 8.82 20.94
N VAL A 41 -6.22 9.19 19.68
CA VAL A 41 -5.21 9.87 18.87
C VAL A 41 -4.85 11.23 19.48
N LYS A 42 -5.84 12.04 19.89
CA LYS A 42 -5.61 13.31 20.59
C LYS A 42 -4.81 13.13 21.89
N ILE A 43 -5.12 12.11 22.69
CA ILE A 43 -4.36 11.80 23.91
C ILE A 43 -2.91 11.46 23.56
N VAL A 44 -2.69 10.58 22.56
CA VAL A 44 -1.32 10.21 22.16
C VAL A 44 -0.53 11.40 21.64
N LEU A 45 -1.13 12.32 20.89
CA LEU A 45 -0.44 13.53 20.43
C LEU A 45 -0.10 14.46 21.59
N ASN A 46 -1.04 14.66 22.52
CA ASN A 46 -0.82 15.46 23.72
C ASN A 46 0.24 14.87 24.65
N ASP A 47 0.36 13.54 24.76
CA ASP A 47 1.42 12.86 25.53
C ASP A 47 2.83 13.24 25.03
N TRP A 48 2.94 13.68 23.78
CA TRP A 48 4.18 14.10 23.12
C TRP A 48 4.25 15.62 22.87
N ASP A 49 3.33 16.40 23.46
CA ASP A 49 3.21 17.86 23.27
C ASP A 49 3.07 18.28 21.78
N ILE A 50 2.47 17.41 20.95
CA ILE A 50 2.21 17.68 19.53
C ILE A 50 0.83 18.34 19.40
N LEU A 51 0.82 19.60 18.95
CA LEU A 51 -0.40 20.35 18.70
C LEU A 51 -1.08 19.92 17.39
N CYS A 52 -2.39 20.15 17.28
CA CYS A 52 -3.15 19.87 16.04
C CYS A 52 -2.53 20.56 14.82
N SER A 53 -2.14 21.83 14.96
CA SER A 53 -1.47 22.62 13.93
C SER A 53 -0.08 22.14 13.55
N GLN A 54 0.48 21.14 14.25
CA GLN A 54 1.75 20.50 13.89
C GLN A 54 1.54 19.16 13.18
N VAL A 55 0.29 18.75 12.98
CA VAL A 55 -0.08 17.51 12.30
C VAL A 55 -0.56 17.85 10.89
N GLY A 56 0.30 17.61 9.90
CA GLY A 56 -0.04 17.92 8.51
C GLY A 56 -1.14 17.02 7.95
N LYS A 57 -0.96 15.70 8.10
CA LYS A 57 -1.96 14.70 7.69
C LYS A 57 -1.95 13.51 8.66
N ILE A 58 -3.12 12.93 8.88
CA ILE A 58 -3.32 11.61 9.48
C ILE A 58 -3.61 10.62 8.36
N VAL A 59 -3.02 9.43 8.41
CA VAL A 59 -3.31 8.36 7.45
C VAL A 59 -3.88 7.16 8.21
N THR A 60 -5.09 6.74 7.86
CA THR A 60 -5.76 5.59 8.49
C THR A 60 -6.22 4.58 7.44
N ASP A 61 -6.52 3.35 7.84
CA ASP A 61 -7.27 2.44 6.95
C ASP A 61 -8.69 2.96 6.67
N ASN A 62 -9.37 2.35 5.69
CA ASN A 62 -10.76 2.69 5.33
C ASN A 62 -11.77 1.94 6.20
N GLY A 63 -11.37 1.47 7.38
CA GLY A 63 -12.26 0.85 8.34
C GLY A 63 -13.37 1.82 8.74
N SER A 64 -14.59 1.32 8.86
CA SER A 64 -15.77 2.15 9.11
C SER A 64 -15.66 3.01 10.37
N ASN A 65 -14.94 2.54 11.39
CA ASN A 65 -14.67 3.31 12.61
C ASN A 65 -13.59 4.37 12.41
N MET A 66 -12.56 4.11 11.59
CA MET A 66 -11.54 5.11 11.24
C MET A 66 -12.15 6.24 10.41
N MET A 67 -12.94 5.89 9.39
CA MET A 67 -13.67 6.87 8.58
C MET A 67 -14.62 7.73 9.42
N LYS A 68 -15.27 7.15 10.44
CA LYS A 68 -16.11 7.92 11.39
C LYS A 68 -15.29 8.84 12.28
N ALA A 69 -14.10 8.41 12.73
CA ALA A 69 -13.23 9.19 13.60
C ALA A 69 -12.76 10.49 12.96
N PHE A 70 -12.60 10.49 11.64
CA PHE A 70 -12.08 11.62 10.86
C PHE A 70 -13.06 12.09 9.77
N LYS A 71 -14.37 11.94 10.00
CA LYS A 71 -15.39 12.20 8.98
C LYS A 71 -15.46 13.67 8.54
N GLU A 72 -15.38 14.61 9.48
CA GLU A 72 -15.44 16.07 9.21
C GLU A 72 -14.19 16.55 8.46
N THR A 73 -13.10 15.82 8.68
CA THR A 73 -11.76 16.03 8.19
C THR A 73 -11.54 15.55 6.73
N ILE A 74 -12.32 14.58 6.23
CA ILE A 74 -12.15 13.98 4.89
C ILE A 74 -12.82 14.82 3.78
N ASN A 75 -13.72 15.75 4.12
CA ASN A 75 -14.56 16.47 3.16
C ASN A 75 -13.91 17.69 2.48
N TYR A 76 -12.62 17.97 2.71
CA TYR A 76 -11.95 19.16 2.15
C TYR A 76 -11.09 18.91 0.89
N SER A 77 -11.17 17.72 0.27
CA SER A 77 -10.36 17.41 -0.93
C SER A 77 -11.15 16.82 -2.10
N SER A 78 -12.47 17.06 -2.19
CA SER A 78 -13.26 16.61 -3.34
C SER A 78 -14.46 17.53 -3.57
N ASP A 79 -14.27 18.57 -4.39
CA ASP A 79 -15.34 19.12 -5.23
C ASP A 79 -15.62 18.12 -6.38
N ASP A 80 -16.03 16.91 -6.02
CA ASP A 80 -16.64 15.96 -6.95
C ASP A 80 -17.86 15.37 -6.24
N ASP A 81 -18.99 16.02 -6.53
CA ASP A 81 -20.34 15.60 -6.19
C ASP A 81 -20.64 14.25 -6.83
N MET A 82 -20.35 13.16 -6.13
CA MET A 82 -20.91 11.85 -6.41
C MET A 82 -22.17 11.67 -5.56
N THR A 83 -23.26 12.30 -6.00
CA THR A 83 -24.60 11.86 -5.59
C THR A 83 -24.81 10.44 -6.09
N ASP A 84 -25.02 9.53 -5.14
CA ASP A 84 -25.55 8.18 -5.38
C ASP A 84 -26.75 8.24 -6.34
N THR A 85 -26.55 7.82 -7.59
CA THR A 85 -27.66 7.49 -8.48
C THR A 85 -27.34 6.20 -9.20
N ASP A 86 -27.98 5.12 -8.75
CA ASP A 86 -28.08 3.86 -9.48
C ASP A 86 -28.67 4.11 -10.87
N SER A 87 -27.87 3.94 -11.93
CA SER A 87 -28.40 3.53 -13.24
C SER A 87 -27.30 2.96 -14.13
N ASP A 88 -27.48 1.70 -14.50
CA ASP A 88 -26.77 1.00 -15.57
C ASP A 88 -26.73 1.84 -16.85
N THR A 89 -25.55 2.13 -17.38
CA THR A 89 -25.34 2.28 -18.84
C THR A 89 -23.85 2.20 -19.19
N GLU A 90 -23.53 1.26 -20.07
CA GLU A 90 -22.21 1.12 -20.71
C GLU A 90 -21.82 2.41 -21.43
N SER A 91 -20.56 2.84 -21.32
CA SER A 91 -20.00 3.84 -22.22
C SER A 91 -18.55 3.53 -22.58
N ASP A 92 -18.30 3.72 -23.87
CA ASP A 92 -17.15 3.28 -24.64
C ASP A 92 -15.86 4.05 -24.32
N ILE A 93 -14.75 3.31 -24.31
CA ILE A 93 -13.38 3.82 -24.19
C ILE A 93 -12.97 4.46 -25.52
N LEU A 94 -12.77 5.78 -25.54
CA LEU A 94 -12.10 6.47 -26.65
C LEU A 94 -10.60 6.57 -26.37
N VAL A 95 -9.84 5.88 -27.21
CA VAL A 95 -8.38 5.93 -27.29
C VAL A 95 -7.94 7.28 -27.87
N VAL A 96 -7.00 7.98 -27.22
CA VAL A 96 -6.36 9.18 -27.77
C VAL A 96 -4.89 8.87 -28.02
N ASP A 97 -4.47 9.05 -29.27
CA ASP A 97 -3.11 8.83 -29.79
C ASP A 97 -2.11 9.90 -29.29
N PRO A 98 -0.80 9.59 -29.17
CA PRO A 98 0.23 10.54 -28.77
C PRO A 98 0.69 11.42 -29.94
N LEU A 99 0.75 12.74 -29.74
CA LEU A 99 1.31 13.68 -30.71
C LEU A 99 2.84 13.78 -30.63
N GLU A 100 3.44 13.83 -31.82
CA GLU A 100 4.86 13.87 -32.13
C GLU A 100 5.50 15.23 -31.80
N SER A 101 6.76 15.20 -31.36
CA SER A 101 7.62 16.36 -31.18
C SER A 101 8.44 16.63 -32.46
N GLU A 102 8.33 17.82 -33.04
CA GLU A 102 9.28 18.32 -34.04
C GLU A 102 10.26 19.31 -33.39
N ASP A 103 11.54 18.99 -33.57
CA ASP A 103 12.76 19.76 -33.31
C ASP A 103 12.98 20.76 -34.45
N GLU A 104 13.48 21.97 -34.18
CA GLU A 104 14.38 22.70 -35.09
C GLU A 104 15.10 23.87 -34.40
N GLY A 105 16.44 23.78 -34.37
CA GLY A 105 17.28 24.79 -35.02
C GLY A 105 17.82 25.94 -34.16
N THR A 106 19.00 25.73 -33.58
CA THR A 106 19.88 26.79 -33.05
C THR A 106 20.61 27.53 -34.18
N ASN A 107 20.90 28.83 -33.99
CA ASN A 107 22.22 29.51 -34.15
C ASN A 107 22.06 31.02 -34.45
N TYR A 108 22.67 31.91 -33.64
CA TYR A 108 23.69 32.88 -34.07
C TYR A 108 24.22 33.74 -32.88
N ASN A 109 25.52 33.98 -32.95
CA ASN A 109 26.46 34.49 -31.94
C ASN A 109 26.31 35.96 -31.45
N ASN A 110 26.72 36.13 -30.18
CA ASN A 110 27.56 37.17 -29.57
C ASN A 110 27.26 38.68 -29.71
N HIS A 111 26.94 39.30 -28.57
CA HIS A 111 27.80 40.36 -28.04
C HIS A 111 27.75 40.42 -26.50
N HIS A 112 28.94 40.41 -25.89
CA HIS A 112 29.17 40.63 -24.47
C HIS A 112 28.60 41.98 -24.02
N ASN A 113 27.96 41.99 -22.85
CA ASN A 113 28.21 43.00 -21.82
C ASN A 113 27.91 42.37 -20.46
N ASP A 114 28.96 42.27 -19.64
CA ASP A 114 28.87 41.87 -18.24
C ASP A 114 28.09 42.93 -17.45
N GLN A 115 26.87 42.60 -17.06
CA GLN A 115 26.21 43.17 -15.88
C GLN A 115 25.76 41.99 -15.00
N PRO A 116 25.89 42.10 -13.67
CA PRO A 116 25.38 41.06 -12.79
C PRO A 116 23.86 41.04 -12.92
N ASP A 117 23.33 39.95 -13.46
CA ASP A 117 21.90 39.75 -13.66
C ASP A 117 21.24 39.53 -12.30
N VAL A 118 20.33 40.43 -11.93
CA VAL A 118 19.62 40.45 -10.63
C VAL A 118 18.40 39.49 -10.68
N SER A 119 18.23 38.76 -11.78
CA SER A 119 17.09 37.86 -12.04
C SER A 119 17.19 36.50 -11.34
N ASP A 120 18.39 35.98 -11.10
CA ASP A 120 18.62 34.63 -10.55
C ASP A 120 18.27 34.54 -9.05
N THR A 121 18.27 35.69 -8.34
CA THR A 121 17.81 35.76 -6.95
C THR A 121 16.31 35.87 -6.80
N THR A 122 15.58 36.32 -7.81
CA THR A 122 14.12 36.53 -7.69
C THR A 122 13.32 35.27 -7.95
N GLU A 123 13.73 34.43 -8.91
CA GLU A 123 13.07 33.13 -9.15
C GLU A 123 13.22 32.18 -7.96
N ASN A 124 14.43 32.06 -7.40
CA ASN A 124 14.68 31.24 -6.21
C ASN A 124 13.95 31.76 -4.95
N VAL A 125 13.66 33.06 -4.85
CA VAL A 125 12.91 33.65 -3.74
C VAL A 125 11.41 33.43 -3.92
N ILE A 126 10.89 33.55 -5.15
CA ILE A 126 9.49 33.24 -5.47
C ILE A 126 9.20 31.74 -5.26
N GLU A 127 10.09 30.86 -5.72
CA GLU A 127 9.95 29.41 -5.54
C GLU A 127 10.08 29.00 -4.06
N PHE A 128 10.83 29.76 -3.25
CA PHE A 128 10.90 29.54 -1.80
C PHE A 128 9.63 30.02 -1.07
N ASP A 129 9.10 31.19 -1.45
CA ASP A 129 7.90 31.78 -0.85
C ASP A 129 6.64 30.95 -1.20
N ASP A 130 6.52 30.45 -2.44
CA ASP A 130 5.41 29.59 -2.86
C ASP A 130 5.41 28.24 -2.10
N ASN A 131 6.60 27.65 -1.88
CA ASN A 131 6.76 26.44 -1.07
C ASN A 131 6.46 26.69 0.43
N GLU A 132 6.67 27.91 0.94
CA GLU A 132 6.37 28.29 2.33
C GLU A 132 4.85 28.53 2.53
N GLU A 133 4.14 29.08 1.55
CA GLU A 133 2.66 29.17 1.55
C GLU A 133 2.01 27.78 1.54
N GLU A 134 2.43 26.87 0.66
CA GLU A 134 1.92 25.48 0.64
C GLU A 134 2.24 24.72 1.94
N HIS A 135 3.42 24.96 2.53
CA HIS A 135 3.78 24.40 3.84
C HIS A 135 2.86 24.95 4.94
N ASN A 136 2.51 26.23 4.91
CA ASN A 136 1.59 26.82 5.89
C ASN A 136 0.17 26.24 5.75
N ASP A 137 -0.34 26.06 4.53
CA ASP A 137 -1.67 25.48 4.31
C ASP A 137 -1.79 24.01 4.80
N ALA A 138 -0.70 23.24 4.72
CA ALA A 138 -0.67 21.88 5.22
C ALA A 138 -0.83 21.78 6.75
N PHE A 139 -0.51 22.84 7.49
CA PHE A 139 -0.47 22.88 8.96
C PHE A 139 -1.41 23.95 9.57
N ALA A 140 -2.09 24.75 8.76
CA ALA A 140 -2.89 25.90 9.20
C ALA A 140 -4.28 25.55 9.76
N THR A 141 -4.73 24.29 9.70
CA THR A 141 -6.08 23.93 10.13
C THR A 141 -6.16 23.65 11.63
N GLU A 142 -7.22 24.15 12.28
CA GLU A 142 -7.55 23.80 13.68
C GLU A 142 -8.09 22.36 13.79
N GLU A 143 -8.44 21.76 12.66
CA GLU A 143 -8.94 20.39 12.54
C GLU A 143 -7.89 19.49 11.89
N TYR A 144 -7.91 18.20 12.24
CA TYR A 144 -7.05 17.23 11.58
C TYR A 144 -7.45 17.10 10.10
N GLN A 145 -6.49 16.79 9.25
CA GLN A 145 -6.70 16.37 7.86
C GLN A 145 -6.38 14.87 7.74
N CYS A 146 -7.25 14.05 7.14
CA CYS A 146 -7.10 12.59 7.12
C CYS A 146 -7.16 12.06 5.69
N LEU A 147 -6.20 11.22 5.34
CA LEU A 147 -6.13 10.54 4.07
C LEU A 147 -6.43 9.05 4.25
N PRO A 148 -7.19 8.45 3.33
CA PRO A 148 -7.36 7.00 3.31
C PRO A 148 -6.04 6.32 2.95
N CYS A 149 -5.77 5.18 3.60
CA CYS A 149 -4.61 4.36 3.29
C CYS A 149 -4.80 3.70 1.92
N PHE A 150 -4.01 4.11 0.94
CA PHE A 150 -4.04 3.59 -0.43
C PHE A 150 -3.83 2.06 -0.51
N SER A 151 -3.05 1.48 0.40
CA SER A 151 -2.85 0.03 0.47
C SER A 151 -4.16 -0.72 0.76
N HIS A 152 -5.11 -0.10 1.48
CA HIS A 152 -6.34 -0.78 1.87
C HIS A 152 -7.26 -1.09 0.68
N PRO A 153 -7.58 -0.16 -0.24
CA PRO A 153 -8.27 -0.47 -1.50
C PRO A 153 -7.63 -1.57 -2.33
N LEU A 154 -6.29 -1.55 -2.51
CA LEU A 154 -5.59 -2.61 -3.24
C LEU A 154 -5.85 -3.98 -2.61
N GLN A 155 -5.89 -4.05 -1.28
CA GLN A 155 -6.17 -5.28 -0.56
C GLN A 155 -7.61 -5.73 -0.65
N LEU A 156 -8.57 -4.80 -0.67
CA LEU A 156 -9.96 -5.13 -0.96
C LEU A 156 -10.11 -5.75 -2.35
N ILE A 157 -9.36 -5.25 -3.35
CA ILE A 157 -9.33 -5.82 -4.70
C ILE A 157 -8.73 -7.23 -4.69
N VAL A 158 -7.58 -7.44 -4.03
CA VAL A 158 -6.95 -8.77 -3.90
C VAL A 158 -7.90 -9.76 -3.22
N ALA A 159 -8.59 -9.34 -2.17
CA ALA A 159 -9.57 -10.18 -1.47
C ALA A 159 -10.74 -10.62 -2.38
N LYS A 160 -11.12 -9.83 -3.39
CA LYS A 160 -12.13 -10.26 -4.38
C LYS A 160 -11.62 -11.39 -5.27
N PHE A 161 -10.32 -11.43 -5.56
CA PHE A 161 -9.74 -12.55 -6.32
C PHE A 161 -9.78 -13.85 -5.54
N ASP A 162 -9.68 -13.83 -4.21
CA ASP A 162 -9.81 -15.04 -3.39
C ASP A 162 -11.15 -15.74 -3.57
N ASP A 163 -12.19 -15.00 -4.00
CA ASP A 163 -13.51 -15.55 -4.26
C ASP A 163 -13.71 -16.13 -5.66
N VAL A 164 -12.80 -15.83 -6.59
CA VAL A 164 -12.84 -16.29 -7.97
C VAL A 164 -12.45 -17.77 -8.05
N LYS A 165 -13.19 -18.55 -8.85
CA LYS A 165 -13.06 -20.02 -8.92
C LYS A 165 -11.61 -20.51 -9.16
N PRO A 166 -10.86 -20.02 -10.17
CA PRO A 166 -9.44 -20.33 -10.34
C PRO A 166 -8.58 -20.14 -9.08
N CYS A 167 -8.76 -19.02 -8.37
CA CYS A 167 -8.02 -18.72 -7.15
C CYS A 167 -8.43 -19.65 -5.99
N LYS A 168 -9.73 -19.91 -5.82
CA LYS A 168 -10.23 -20.88 -4.83
C LYS A 168 -9.65 -22.27 -5.06
N GLU A 169 -9.58 -22.71 -6.32
CA GLU A 169 -8.98 -23.99 -6.69
C GLU A 169 -7.49 -24.02 -6.38
N ALA A 170 -6.73 -22.99 -6.76
CA ALA A 170 -5.31 -22.86 -6.45
C ALA A 170 -5.02 -22.88 -4.93
N ILE A 171 -5.78 -22.09 -4.15
CA ILE A 171 -5.68 -22.05 -2.69
C ILE A 171 -6.03 -23.42 -2.09
N SER A 172 -7.05 -24.11 -2.60
CA SER A 172 -7.45 -25.45 -2.15
C SER A 172 -6.36 -26.49 -2.41
N ILE A 173 -5.73 -26.46 -3.59
CA ILE A 173 -4.60 -27.33 -3.92
C ILE A 173 -3.44 -27.12 -2.95
N ARG A 174 -3.08 -25.86 -2.69
CA ARG A 174 -2.07 -25.54 -1.68
C ARG A 174 -2.44 -26.10 -0.32
N LYS A 175 -3.66 -25.83 0.17
CA LYS A 175 -4.13 -26.29 1.50
C LYS A 175 -4.05 -27.81 1.64
N LYS A 176 -4.43 -28.54 0.58
CA LYS A 176 -4.31 -30.01 0.54
C LYS A 176 -2.85 -30.44 0.64
N LEU A 177 -1.96 -29.85 -0.15
CA LEU A 177 -0.53 -30.15 -0.09
C LEU A 177 0.06 -29.88 1.31
N VAL A 178 -0.15 -28.69 1.87
CA VAL A 178 0.31 -28.33 3.22
C VAL A 178 -0.20 -29.36 4.23
N SER A 179 -1.49 -29.71 4.19
CA SER A 179 -2.07 -30.70 5.09
C SER A 179 -1.46 -32.11 4.93
N CYS A 180 -1.14 -32.53 3.71
CA CYS A 180 -0.49 -33.82 3.45
C CYS A 180 0.92 -33.88 4.04
N PHE A 181 1.69 -32.80 3.90
CA PHE A 181 3.05 -32.72 4.45
C PHE A 181 3.04 -32.61 5.97
N ASP A 182 2.19 -31.73 6.54
CA ASP A 182 2.08 -31.53 8.00
C ASP A 182 1.73 -32.81 8.75
N LYS A 183 0.92 -33.69 8.15
CA LYS A 183 0.52 -34.98 8.75
C LYS A 183 1.61 -36.06 8.66
N SER A 184 2.66 -35.85 7.86
CA SER A 184 3.69 -36.84 7.61
C SER A 184 5.05 -36.33 8.05
N VAL A 185 5.49 -36.80 9.22
CA VAL A 185 6.83 -36.51 9.77
C VAL A 185 7.91 -36.86 8.75
N LYS A 186 7.79 -38.03 8.10
CA LYS A 186 8.72 -38.48 7.06
C LYS A 186 8.78 -37.52 5.87
N ALA A 187 7.62 -37.06 5.36
CA ALA A 187 7.58 -36.14 4.23
C ALA A 187 8.16 -34.78 4.59
N THR A 188 7.83 -34.27 5.79
CA THR A 188 8.34 -33.00 6.31
C THR A 188 9.87 -33.04 6.52
N GLU A 189 10.40 -34.11 7.10
CA GLU A 189 11.85 -34.29 7.24
C GLU A 189 12.57 -34.38 5.88
N MET A 190 11.98 -35.07 4.91
CA MET A 190 12.53 -35.14 3.55
C MET A 190 12.51 -33.78 2.87
N LEU A 191 11.44 -33.01 3.04
CA LEU A 191 11.33 -31.66 2.48
C LEU A 191 12.38 -30.72 3.10
N ASN A 192 12.53 -30.76 4.43
CA ASN A 192 13.51 -29.95 5.15
C ASN A 192 14.96 -30.29 4.78
N LYS A 193 15.25 -31.54 4.38
CA LYS A 193 16.58 -31.93 3.88
C LYS A 193 16.88 -31.42 2.47
N LEU A 194 15.83 -31.14 1.68
CA LEU A 194 15.96 -30.71 0.29
C LEU A 194 15.86 -29.18 0.15
N SER A 195 15.30 -28.49 1.14
CA SER A 195 15.03 -27.06 1.08
C SER A 195 15.13 -26.43 2.47
N ASP A 196 15.87 -25.33 2.58
CA ASP A 196 15.85 -24.45 3.77
C ASP A 196 14.51 -23.70 3.93
N LYS A 197 13.65 -23.78 2.91
CA LYS A 197 12.33 -23.16 2.88
C LYS A 197 11.25 -24.21 3.10
N MET A 198 10.38 -23.97 4.08
CA MET A 198 9.23 -24.81 4.40
C MET A 198 7.99 -24.40 3.60
N LEU A 199 7.02 -25.31 3.53
CA LEU A 199 5.64 -24.96 3.23
C LEU A 199 5.10 -24.17 4.43
N ILE A 200 4.96 -22.86 4.26
CA ILE A 200 4.44 -21.97 5.31
C ILE A 200 2.93 -22.16 5.38
N GLY A 201 2.39 -22.37 6.58
CA GLY A 201 0.95 -22.42 6.84
C GLY A 201 0.24 -21.10 6.52
N ASP A 202 -1.09 -21.11 6.46
CA ASP A 202 -1.85 -19.86 6.28
C ASP A 202 -1.53 -18.87 7.41
N CYS A 203 -1.20 -17.63 7.03
CA CYS A 203 -1.18 -16.49 7.92
C CYS A 203 -2.25 -15.49 7.43
N PRO A 204 -3.52 -15.67 7.85
CA PRO A 204 -4.64 -14.84 7.38
C PRO A 204 -4.44 -13.34 7.66
N THR A 205 -3.58 -13.00 8.62
CA THR A 205 -3.36 -11.64 9.12
C THR A 205 -2.34 -10.82 8.31
N ARG A 206 -1.77 -11.36 7.23
CA ARG A 206 -0.88 -10.58 6.33
C ARG A 206 -1.58 -10.22 5.02
N TRP A 207 -1.63 -8.92 4.77
CA TRP A 207 -2.23 -8.18 3.67
C TRP A 207 -1.67 -8.48 2.27
N SER A 208 -1.30 -9.72 1.96
CA SER A 208 -0.90 -10.22 0.62
C SER A 208 -0.85 -11.76 0.65
N SER A 209 -1.67 -12.39 1.49
CA SER A 209 -1.50 -13.80 1.86
C SER A 209 -1.60 -14.71 0.63
N THR A 210 -2.61 -14.56 -0.22
CA THR A 210 -2.78 -15.43 -1.40
C THR A 210 -1.57 -15.40 -2.35
N TYR A 211 -1.10 -14.21 -2.73
CA TYR A 211 0.10 -14.08 -3.57
C TYR A 211 1.33 -14.70 -2.90
N LEU A 212 1.64 -14.32 -1.66
CA LEU A 212 2.84 -14.78 -0.96
C LEU A 212 2.83 -16.31 -0.79
N LEU A 213 1.67 -16.86 -0.48
CA LEU A 213 1.47 -18.29 -0.26
C LEU A 213 1.61 -19.10 -1.55
N LEU A 214 1.06 -18.61 -2.67
CA LEU A 214 1.18 -19.27 -3.97
C LEU A 214 2.58 -19.11 -4.56
N LYS A 215 3.20 -17.93 -4.44
CA LYS A 215 4.61 -17.70 -4.84
C LYS A 215 5.56 -18.61 -4.07
N GLN A 216 5.37 -18.75 -2.75
CA GLN A 216 6.16 -19.67 -1.93
C GLN A 216 5.95 -21.13 -2.37
N LEU A 217 4.72 -21.53 -2.70
CA LEU A 217 4.45 -22.88 -3.19
C LEU A 217 5.21 -23.16 -4.50
N LEU A 218 5.26 -22.20 -5.43
CA LEU A 218 6.03 -22.34 -6.68
C LEU A 218 7.54 -22.45 -6.42
N VAL A 219 8.08 -21.70 -5.45
CA VAL A 219 9.50 -21.79 -5.07
C VAL A 219 9.84 -23.17 -4.50
N VAL A 220 8.94 -23.78 -3.72
CA VAL A 220 9.16 -25.08 -3.08
C VAL A 220 8.75 -26.26 -3.97
N ARG A 221 8.04 -26.01 -5.09
CA ARG A 221 7.56 -26.99 -6.06
C ARG A 221 8.55 -28.11 -6.43
N PRO A 222 9.80 -27.85 -6.87
CA PRO A 222 10.70 -28.93 -7.29
C PRO A 222 11.01 -29.92 -6.15
N HIS A 223 11.09 -29.41 -4.92
CA HIS A 223 11.32 -30.24 -3.73
C HIS A 223 10.06 -31.02 -3.36
N VAL A 224 8.88 -30.40 -3.43
CA VAL A 224 7.59 -31.08 -3.21
C VAL A 224 7.39 -32.21 -4.22
N GLU A 225 7.58 -31.96 -5.51
CA GLU A 225 7.46 -32.99 -6.56
C GLU A 225 8.47 -34.14 -6.33
N SER A 226 9.70 -33.84 -5.90
CA SER A 226 10.70 -34.86 -5.55
C SER A 226 10.27 -35.75 -4.38
N VAL A 227 9.73 -35.14 -3.31
CA VAL A 227 9.25 -35.89 -2.13
C VAL A 227 8.02 -36.73 -2.49
N MET A 228 7.07 -36.16 -3.23
CA MET A 228 5.87 -36.88 -3.65
C MET A 228 6.21 -38.07 -4.54
N SER A 229 7.17 -37.92 -5.47
CA SER A 229 7.66 -39.03 -6.28
C SER A 229 8.30 -40.14 -5.43
N LYS A 230 9.10 -39.80 -4.42
CA LYS A 230 9.73 -40.78 -3.51
C LYS A 230 8.73 -41.50 -2.60
N LEU A 231 7.61 -40.86 -2.28
CA LEU A 231 6.56 -41.40 -1.44
C LEU A 231 5.42 -42.02 -2.24
N GLU A 232 5.50 -42.00 -3.57
CA GLU A 232 4.46 -42.49 -4.50
C GLU A 232 3.10 -41.82 -4.26
N TRP A 233 3.12 -40.50 -3.98
CA TRP A 233 1.91 -39.71 -3.75
C TRP A 233 1.43 -39.04 -5.04
N ASP A 234 0.11 -39.05 -5.24
CA ASP A 234 -0.51 -38.30 -6.33
C ASP A 234 -0.40 -36.79 -6.10
N GLY A 235 0.21 -36.09 -7.07
CA GLY A 235 0.45 -34.65 -7.03
C GLY A 235 -0.46 -33.82 -7.94
N PRO A 236 -0.40 -32.48 -7.83
CA PRO A 236 -1.08 -31.61 -8.77
C PRO A 236 -0.57 -31.83 -10.20
N GLN A 237 -1.50 -31.93 -11.15
CA GLN A 237 -1.19 -32.01 -12.56
C GLN A 237 -0.57 -30.72 -13.12
N ALA A 238 0.09 -30.82 -14.28
CA ALA A 238 0.74 -29.68 -14.95
C ALA A 238 -0.19 -28.48 -15.18
N HIS A 239 -1.47 -28.72 -15.49
CA HIS A 239 -2.44 -27.65 -15.70
C HIS A 239 -2.76 -26.87 -14.41
N HIS A 240 -2.75 -27.53 -13.25
CA HIS A 240 -2.92 -26.85 -11.96
C HIS A 240 -1.75 -25.93 -11.65
N TRP A 241 -0.51 -26.38 -11.91
CA TRP A 241 0.67 -25.57 -11.73
C TRP A 241 0.68 -24.35 -12.64
N LYS A 242 0.30 -24.52 -13.90
CA LYS A 242 0.15 -23.42 -14.85
C LYS A 242 -0.90 -22.41 -14.41
N ALA A 243 -2.02 -22.86 -13.84
CA ALA A 243 -3.02 -21.95 -13.28
C ALA A 243 -2.47 -21.15 -12.09
N ILE A 244 -1.72 -21.79 -11.19
CA ILE A 244 -1.06 -21.12 -10.05
C ILE A 244 -0.05 -20.07 -10.54
N GLU A 245 0.77 -20.40 -11.54
CA GLU A 245 1.73 -19.47 -12.16
C GLU A 245 1.02 -18.23 -12.73
N SER A 246 -0.08 -18.42 -13.48
CA SER A 246 -0.87 -17.30 -14.01
C SER A 246 -1.47 -16.42 -12.91
N ILE A 247 -1.96 -17.02 -11.81
CA ILE A 247 -2.52 -16.26 -10.68
C ILE A 247 -1.41 -15.48 -9.96
N VAL A 248 -0.24 -16.08 -9.75
CA VAL A 248 0.90 -15.38 -9.13
C VAL A 248 1.31 -14.18 -9.98
N MET A 249 1.41 -14.36 -11.30
CA MET A 249 1.72 -13.26 -12.22
C MET A 249 0.67 -12.14 -12.18
N LEU A 250 -0.62 -12.49 -12.08
CA LEU A 250 -1.71 -11.50 -11.96
C LEU A 250 -1.65 -10.71 -10.64
N LEU A 251 -1.35 -11.38 -9.53
CA LEU A 251 -1.34 -10.77 -8.20
C LEU A 251 -0.02 -10.07 -7.86
N GLU A 252 1.06 -10.33 -8.60
CA GLU A 252 2.38 -9.73 -8.41
C GLU A 252 2.37 -8.20 -8.35
N PRO A 253 1.80 -7.46 -9.34
CA PRO A 253 1.79 -6.01 -9.28
C PRO A 253 1.09 -5.48 -8.02
N PHE A 254 -0.04 -6.07 -7.62
CA PHE A 254 -0.75 -5.67 -6.40
C PHE A 254 0.10 -5.88 -5.14
N ALA A 255 0.85 -6.97 -5.07
CA ALA A 255 1.75 -7.26 -3.97
C ALA A 255 2.96 -6.31 -3.95
N GLU A 256 3.53 -5.98 -5.11
CA GLU A 256 4.61 -5.01 -5.25
C GLU A 256 4.17 -3.61 -4.82
N TYR A 257 3.03 -3.12 -5.32
CA TYR A 257 2.48 -1.84 -4.90
C TYR A 257 2.12 -1.84 -3.41
N THR A 258 1.54 -2.92 -2.87
CA THR A 258 1.26 -3.00 -1.43
C THR A 258 2.56 -2.97 -0.61
N ALA A 259 3.62 -3.63 -1.07
CA ALA A 259 4.93 -3.60 -0.41
C ALA A 259 5.63 -2.25 -0.54
N LEU A 260 5.44 -1.54 -1.65
CA LEU A 260 5.91 -0.18 -1.86
C LEU A 260 5.20 0.79 -0.91
N CYS A 261 3.86 0.72 -0.85
CA CYS A 261 3.03 1.59 -0.02
C CYS A 261 3.13 1.27 1.48
N GLY A 262 3.36 0.01 1.83
CA GLY A 262 3.72 -0.39 3.19
C GLY A 262 5.20 -0.25 3.51
N GLY A 263 6.01 0.13 2.52
CA GLY A 263 7.47 0.20 2.61
C GLY A 263 7.93 1.48 3.28
N ASP A 264 8.88 1.34 4.19
CA ASP A 264 9.47 2.46 4.93
C ASP A 264 10.57 3.23 4.15
N ILE A 265 10.76 2.92 2.87
CA ILE A 265 11.93 3.37 2.11
C ILE A 265 11.56 4.49 1.14
N TYR A 266 10.32 4.52 0.64
CA TYR A 266 9.90 5.42 -0.42
C TYR A 266 8.90 6.45 0.11
N ILE A 267 8.98 7.67 -0.41
CA ILE A 267 7.92 8.66 -0.24
C ILE A 267 6.80 8.24 -1.20
N VAL A 268 5.65 7.86 -0.66
CA VAL A 268 4.56 7.25 -1.45
C VAL A 268 3.40 8.22 -1.69
N LEU A 269 3.35 9.32 -0.93
CA LEU A 269 2.43 10.42 -1.18
C LEU A 269 3.23 11.56 -1.80
N TYR A 270 2.99 11.82 -3.08
CA TYR A 270 3.47 13.01 -3.78
C TYR A 270 2.24 13.86 -4.08
N GLN A 271 2.08 15.01 -3.43
CA GLN A 271 1.13 16.01 -3.90
C GLN A 271 1.80 16.71 -5.08
N HIS A 272 1.32 16.45 -6.29
CA HIS A 272 1.53 17.38 -7.40
C HIS A 272 0.51 18.50 -7.21
N SER A 273 0.97 19.72 -6.97
CA SER A 273 0.16 20.90 -7.28
C SER A 273 -0.04 20.91 -8.79
N LEU A 274 -1.30 20.77 -9.22
CA LEU A 274 -1.68 21.12 -10.57
C LEU A 274 -1.82 22.65 -10.57
N ASN A 275 -0.79 23.33 -11.09
CA ASN A 275 -0.80 24.76 -11.37
C ASN A 275 -1.94 25.15 -12.33
#